data_AF-A0A318RR08-F1
#
_entry.id   AF-A0A318RR08-F1
#
_cell.length_a   1.000
_cell.length_b   1.000
_cell.length_c   1.000
_cell.angle_alpha   90.00
_cell.angle_beta   90.00
_cell.angle_gamma   90.00
#
_symmetry.space_group_name_H-M   'P 1'
#
loop_
_entity.id
_entity.type
_entity.pdbx_description
1 polymer ?
#
loop_
_entity_poly.entity_id
_entity_poly.type
_entity_poly.pdbx_seq_one_letter_code
_entity_poly.pdbx_strand_id
1 'polypeptide(L)'
;MTPSRQTLTERRAEELRLTISEAAFSMFVADGNTSATVGQICRAVGVAPRTFYRHFEVKEDVVRPIFAKSSSAIVSALDETGPEVSLLDGLVDAFLSEMDGSTMTTELRTFLGLMLTTPAYKMRWLEVDPPLRMAVVGLLARHLDLNSDPYLHLLAADLIVHAARDAYQHWVTSQERETTEDLLHRSFGLVLAGLEHALATG
;
A
#
# COMPACT_ATOMS: atom_id res chain seq x y z
N MET A 1 8.15 22.56 10.54
CA MET A 1 9.32 21.67 10.69
C MET A 1 9.91 21.47 9.30
N THR A 2 11.13 21.96 9.08
CA THR A 2 11.87 21.75 7.82
C THR A 2 12.16 20.26 7.67
N PRO A 3 11.92 19.61 6.51
CA PRO A 3 12.25 18.21 6.35
C PRO A 3 13.76 18.05 6.50
N SER A 4 14.18 17.26 7.49
CA SER A 4 15.59 16.92 7.68
C SER A 4 16.07 16.20 6.42
N ARG A 5 17.07 16.77 5.73
CA ARG A 5 17.74 16.12 4.60
C ARG A 5 18.30 14.80 5.11
N GLN A 6 17.71 13.68 4.71
CA GLN A 6 18.22 12.35 5.00
C GLN A 6 19.73 12.30 4.70
N THR A 7 20.50 11.75 5.62
CA THR A 7 21.93 11.56 5.45
C THR A 7 22.20 10.54 4.34
N LEU A 8 23.36 10.63 3.68
CA LEU A 8 23.78 9.64 2.68
C LEU A 8 23.79 8.21 3.25
N THR A 9 24.03 8.07 4.56
CA THR A 9 24.02 6.79 5.26
C THR A 9 22.61 6.22 5.40
N GLU A 10 21.62 7.05 5.73
CA GLU A 10 20.21 6.65 5.81
C GLU A 10 19.68 6.22 4.45
N ARG A 11 19.96 7.00 3.40
CA ARG A 11 19.55 6.66 2.03
C ARG A 11 20.12 5.31 1.57
N ARG A 12 21.41 5.07 1.81
CA ARG A 12 22.03 3.77 1.50
C ARG A 12 21.43 2.62 2.31
N ALA A 13 21.02 2.87 3.55
CA ALA A 13 20.36 1.87 4.38
C ALA A 13 18.95 1.55 3.88
N GLU A 14 18.20 2.54 3.40
CA GLU A 14 16.87 2.36 2.77
C GLU A 14 16.97 1.65 1.42
N GLU A 15 17.92 2.05 0.57
CA GLU A 15 18.22 1.37 -0.70
C GLU A 15 18.55 -0.11 -0.46
N LEU A 16 19.42 -0.40 0.51
CA LEU A 16 19.77 -1.78 0.85
C LEU A 16 18.58 -2.56 1.40
N ARG A 17 17.74 -1.95 2.23
CA ARG A 17 16.50 -2.57 2.73
C ARG A 17 15.59 -2.95 1.57
N LEU A 18 15.36 -2.03 0.64
CA LEU A 18 14.54 -2.29 -0.53
C LEU A 18 15.13 -3.39 -1.41
N THR A 19 16.44 -3.40 -1.67
CA THR A 19 17.10 -4.47 -2.44
C THR A 19 16.90 -5.86 -1.80
N ILE A 20 17.06 -5.97 -0.48
CA ILE A 20 16.82 -7.23 0.23
C ILE A 20 15.35 -7.65 0.11
N SER A 21 14.42 -6.69 0.22
CA SER A 21 12.98 -6.92 0.11
C SER A 21 12.53 -7.33 -1.29
N GLU A 22 13.09 -6.74 -2.33
CA GLU A 22 12.82 -7.11 -3.73
C GLU A 22 13.30 -8.53 -4.01
N ALA A 23 14.46 -8.93 -3.49
CA ALA A 23 14.90 -10.33 -3.60
C ALA A 23 13.97 -11.31 -2.86
N ALA A 24 13.49 -10.95 -1.66
CA ALA A 24 12.53 -11.76 -0.94
C ALA A 24 11.18 -11.87 -1.70
N PHE A 25 10.69 -10.76 -2.25
CA PHE A 25 9.50 -10.71 -3.11
C PHE A 25 9.65 -11.67 -4.29
N SER A 26 10.74 -11.56 -5.07
CA SER A 26 10.96 -12.42 -6.24
C SER A 26 11.02 -13.90 -5.87
N MET A 27 11.68 -14.25 -4.76
CA MET A 27 11.71 -15.63 -4.26
C MET A 27 10.32 -16.12 -3.85
N PHE A 28 9.56 -15.32 -3.11
CA PHE A 28 8.23 -15.72 -2.64
C PHE A 28 7.23 -15.92 -3.79
N VAL A 29 7.26 -15.03 -4.78
CA VAL A 29 6.44 -15.15 -5.99
C VAL A 29 6.84 -16.38 -6.80
N ALA A 30 8.14 -16.57 -7.04
CA ALA A 30 8.64 -17.72 -7.82
C ALA A 30 8.34 -19.07 -7.15
N ASP A 31 8.48 -19.15 -5.82
CA ASP A 31 8.25 -20.38 -5.06
C ASP A 31 6.77 -20.59 -4.71
N GLY A 32 5.91 -19.57 -4.89
CA GLY A 32 4.51 -19.59 -4.49
C GLY A 32 4.31 -19.82 -2.98
N ASN A 33 5.31 -19.48 -2.16
CA ASN A 33 5.28 -19.64 -0.70
C ASN A 33 6.31 -18.72 -0.02
N THR A 34 6.24 -18.60 1.30
CA THR A 34 7.15 -17.76 2.09
C THR A 34 8.30 -18.55 2.75
N SER A 35 8.67 -19.73 2.25
CA SER A 35 9.63 -20.62 2.93
C SER A 35 11.10 -20.18 2.84
N ALA A 36 11.46 -19.35 1.85
CA ALA A 36 12.84 -18.91 1.61
C ALA A 36 13.53 -18.43 2.90
N THR A 37 14.70 -18.97 3.20
CA THR A 37 15.46 -18.64 4.42
C THR A 37 16.15 -17.28 4.29
N VAL A 38 16.41 -16.62 5.42
CA VAL A 38 17.24 -15.40 5.47
C VAL A 38 18.58 -15.61 4.75
N GLY A 39 19.18 -16.79 4.91
CA GLY A 39 20.43 -17.14 4.22
C GLY A 39 20.32 -17.18 2.70
N GLN A 40 19.21 -17.70 2.15
CA GLN A 40 18.98 -17.70 0.70
C GLN A 40 18.77 -16.27 0.18
N ILE A 41 17.93 -15.48 0.84
CA ILE A 41 17.66 -14.08 0.49
C ILE A 41 18.97 -13.27 0.51
N CYS A 42 19.77 -13.43 1.56
CA CYS A 42 21.06 -12.76 1.71
C CYS A 42 22.05 -13.11 0.60
N ARG A 43 22.11 -14.40 0.20
CA ARG A 43 22.98 -14.84 -0.91
C ARG A 43 22.56 -14.23 -2.24
N ALA A 44 21.26 -14.07 -2.48
CA ALA A 44 20.74 -13.48 -3.72
C ALA A 44 21.22 -12.03 -3.93
N VAL A 45 21.45 -11.28 -2.85
CA VAL A 45 21.86 -9.86 -2.90
C VAL A 45 23.27 -9.60 -2.38
N GLY A 46 24.07 -10.65 -2.14
CA GLY A 46 25.48 -10.53 -1.76
C GLY A 46 25.73 -9.94 -0.35
N VAL A 47 24.83 -10.15 0.60
CA VAL A 47 25.01 -9.68 2.00
C VAL A 47 25.15 -10.83 2.99
N ALA A 48 25.74 -10.54 4.16
CA ALA A 48 25.80 -11.50 5.26
C ALA A 48 24.48 -11.51 6.07
N PRO A 49 24.08 -12.65 6.68
CA PRO A 49 22.90 -12.71 7.56
C PRO A 49 22.94 -11.70 8.73
N ARG A 50 24.13 -11.40 9.26
CA ARG A 50 24.31 -10.35 10.27
C ARG A 50 23.88 -8.97 9.77
N THR A 51 24.08 -8.69 8.48
CA THR A 51 23.61 -7.45 7.86
C THR A 51 22.10 -7.45 7.75
N PHE A 52 21.46 -8.55 7.35
CA PHE A 52 20.00 -8.66 7.34
C PHE A 52 19.38 -8.32 8.70
N TYR A 53 19.85 -8.97 9.78
CA TYR A 53 19.29 -8.74 11.12
C TYR A 53 19.58 -7.35 11.70
N ARG A 54 20.49 -6.58 11.09
CA ARG A 54 20.67 -5.16 11.42
C ARG A 54 19.54 -4.29 10.85
N HIS A 55 18.88 -4.73 9.78
CA HIS A 55 17.85 -3.98 9.08
C HIS A 55 16.42 -4.49 9.37
N PHE A 56 16.28 -5.77 9.71
CA PHE A 56 15.02 -6.46 9.96
C PHE A 56 15.14 -7.28 11.26
N GLU A 57 14.25 -7.06 12.21
CA GLU A 57 14.29 -7.75 13.50
C GLU A 57 13.97 -9.24 13.34
N VAL A 58 12.95 -9.53 12.55
CA VAL A 58 12.56 -10.88 12.14
C VAL A 58 12.46 -10.98 10.61
N LYS A 59 12.45 -12.21 10.09
CA LYS A 59 12.37 -12.47 8.65
C LYS A 59 11.15 -11.79 8.03
N GLU A 60 10.02 -11.79 8.73
CA GLU A 60 8.74 -11.30 8.23
C GLU A 60 8.74 -9.79 8.00
N ASP A 61 9.63 -9.03 8.64
CA ASP A 61 9.73 -7.58 8.40
C ASP A 61 10.34 -7.25 7.03
N VAL A 62 10.89 -8.26 6.32
CA VAL A 62 11.46 -8.10 4.98
C VAL A 62 10.45 -7.60 3.95
N VAL A 63 9.14 -7.72 4.19
CA VAL A 63 8.12 -7.23 3.24
C VAL A 63 7.75 -5.75 3.44
N ARG A 64 8.09 -5.16 4.59
CA ARG A 64 7.71 -3.79 4.94
C ARG A 64 8.20 -2.76 3.90
N PRO A 65 9.44 -2.85 3.35
CA PRO A 65 9.90 -1.91 2.33
C PRO A 65 9.12 -1.99 1.01
N ILE A 66 8.59 -3.16 0.63
CA ILE A 66 7.72 -3.28 -0.55
C ILE A 66 6.42 -2.52 -0.32
N PHE A 67 5.75 -2.74 0.82
CA PHE A 67 4.54 -2.00 1.17
C PHE A 67 4.76 -0.50 1.32
N ALA A 68 5.91 -0.10 1.87
CA ALA A 68 6.27 1.32 1.98
C ALA A 68 6.48 1.96 0.60
N LYS A 69 7.11 1.24 -0.34
CA LYS A 69 7.28 1.69 -1.73
C LYS A 69 5.92 1.84 -2.44
N SER A 70 5.07 0.83 -2.34
CA SER A 70 3.67 0.86 -2.79
C SER A 70 2.89 2.06 -2.23
N SER A 71 2.88 2.21 -0.91
CA SER A 71 2.22 3.33 -0.23
C SER A 71 2.76 4.68 -0.69
N SER A 72 4.08 4.80 -0.91
CA SER A 72 4.68 6.04 -1.40
C SER A 72 4.27 6.38 -2.83
N ALA A 73 4.09 5.38 -3.69
CA ALA A 73 3.58 5.56 -5.05
C ALA A 73 2.14 6.09 -5.03
N ILE A 74 1.26 5.46 -4.23
CA ILE A 74 -0.12 5.90 -4.06
C ILE A 74 -0.19 7.32 -3.50
N VAL A 75 0.59 7.63 -2.44
CA VAL A 75 0.67 8.99 -1.88
C VAL A 75 1.09 10.00 -2.94
N SER A 76 2.10 9.69 -3.75
CA SER A 76 2.56 10.58 -4.83
C SER A 76 1.45 10.82 -5.86
N ALA A 77 0.72 9.77 -6.26
CA ALA A 77 -0.40 9.89 -7.18
C ALA A 77 -1.58 10.70 -6.61
N LEU A 78 -1.89 10.55 -5.31
CA LEU A 78 -2.89 11.36 -4.61
C LEU A 78 -2.50 12.84 -4.53
N ASP A 79 -1.21 13.13 -4.33
CA ASP A 79 -0.68 14.50 -4.30
C ASP A 79 -0.67 15.15 -5.70
N GLU A 80 -0.45 14.36 -6.74
CA GLU A 80 -0.45 14.78 -8.15
C GLU A 80 -1.86 14.90 -8.76
N THR A 81 -2.89 14.39 -8.07
CA THR A 81 -4.29 14.46 -8.51
C THR A 81 -4.76 15.93 -8.59
N GLY A 82 -4.98 16.41 -9.81
CA GLY A 82 -5.41 17.77 -10.10
C GLY A 82 -6.88 18.03 -9.75
N PRO A 83 -7.29 19.31 -9.60
CA PRO A 83 -8.63 19.68 -9.15
C PRO A 83 -9.74 19.41 -10.17
N GLU A 84 -9.39 19.15 -11.43
CA GLU A 84 -10.33 18.86 -12.52
C GLU A 84 -10.72 17.37 -12.58
N VAL A 85 -9.97 16.51 -11.89
CA VAL A 85 -10.24 15.07 -11.81
C VAL A 85 -11.33 14.85 -10.77
N SER A 86 -12.30 13.98 -11.06
CA SER A 86 -13.32 13.65 -10.07
C SER A 86 -12.67 13.00 -8.84
N LEU A 87 -13.22 13.24 -7.64
CA LEU A 87 -12.67 12.65 -6.41
C LEU A 87 -12.62 11.12 -6.47
N LEU A 88 -13.64 10.49 -7.08
CA LEU A 88 -13.70 9.05 -7.24
C LEU A 88 -12.59 8.56 -8.18
N ASP A 89 -12.47 9.16 -9.37
CA ASP A 89 -11.47 8.73 -10.36
C ASP A 89 -10.05 8.98 -9.85
N GLY A 90 -9.80 10.12 -9.20
CA GLY A 90 -8.50 10.43 -8.60
C GLY A 90 -8.11 9.45 -7.49
N LEU A 91 -9.07 8.98 -6.68
CA LEU A 91 -8.82 7.90 -5.72
C LEU A 91 -8.53 6.58 -6.42
N VAL A 92 -9.32 6.19 -7.43
CA VAL A 92 -9.11 4.92 -8.15
C VAL A 92 -7.76 4.92 -8.86
N ASP A 93 -7.45 5.94 -9.66
CA ASP A 93 -6.21 6.08 -10.39
C ASP A 93 -5.00 6.03 -9.45
N ALA A 94 -5.06 6.73 -8.32
CA ALA A 94 -3.97 6.72 -7.36
C ALA A 94 -3.72 5.35 -6.73
N PHE A 95 -4.77 4.62 -6.37
CA PHE A 95 -4.65 3.26 -5.81
C PHE A 95 -4.32 2.20 -6.87
N LEU A 96 -4.54 2.49 -8.15
CA LEU A 96 -4.09 1.65 -9.27
C LEU A 96 -2.64 1.93 -9.69
N SER A 97 -2.05 3.07 -9.30
CA SER A 97 -0.67 3.44 -9.67
C SER A 97 0.40 2.43 -9.25
N GLU A 98 0.13 1.60 -8.23
CA GLU A 98 1.03 0.52 -7.84
C GLU A 98 0.92 -0.74 -8.72
N MET A 99 -0.10 -0.81 -9.59
CA MET A 99 -0.48 -1.98 -10.38
C MET A 99 -0.05 -1.91 -11.86
N ASP A 100 0.80 -0.94 -12.23
CA ASP A 100 1.21 -0.71 -13.61
C ASP A 100 1.86 -1.95 -14.27
N GLY A 101 1.22 -2.46 -15.32
CA GLY A 101 1.70 -3.56 -16.17
C GLY A 101 1.10 -4.94 -15.85
N SER A 102 0.65 -5.66 -16.87
CA SER A 102 -0.08 -6.94 -16.73
C SER A 102 0.73 -8.07 -16.04
N THR A 103 2.06 -8.10 -16.22
CA THR A 103 2.95 -9.04 -15.51
C THR A 103 3.07 -8.68 -14.03
N MET A 104 3.21 -7.39 -13.72
CA MET A 104 3.26 -6.87 -12.34
C MET A 104 1.99 -7.22 -11.57
N THR A 105 0.82 -7.15 -12.23
CA THR A 105 -0.48 -7.52 -11.65
C THR A 105 -0.53 -8.99 -11.20
N THR A 106 0.06 -9.92 -11.97
CA THR A 106 0.04 -11.35 -11.61
C THR A 106 0.99 -11.67 -10.46
N GLU A 107 2.19 -11.09 -10.47
CA GLU A 107 3.16 -11.25 -9.37
C GLU A 107 2.65 -10.62 -8.08
N LEU A 108 2.07 -9.42 -8.17
CA LEU A 108 1.45 -8.73 -7.04
C LEU A 108 0.28 -9.53 -6.46
N ARG A 109 -0.58 -10.11 -7.31
CA ARG A 109 -1.68 -10.99 -6.86
C ARG A 109 -1.16 -12.17 -6.07
N THR A 110 -0.12 -12.83 -6.59
CA THR A 110 0.53 -13.98 -5.94
C THR A 110 1.11 -13.55 -4.59
N PHE A 111 1.88 -12.47 -4.58
CA PHE A 111 2.50 -11.92 -3.37
C PHE A 111 1.46 -11.56 -2.30
N LEU A 112 0.43 -10.78 -2.64
CA LEU A 112 -0.63 -10.42 -1.69
C LEU A 112 -1.41 -11.65 -1.20
N GLY A 113 -1.60 -12.67 -2.05
CA GLY A 113 -2.14 -13.98 -1.65
C GLY A 113 -1.32 -14.65 -0.55
N LEU A 114 0.01 -14.61 -0.66
CA LEU A 114 0.91 -15.13 0.39
C LEU A 114 0.84 -14.31 1.68
N MET A 115 0.76 -12.98 1.56
CA MET A 115 0.63 -12.09 2.71
C MET A 115 -0.68 -12.36 3.48
N LEU A 116 -1.76 -12.61 2.74
CA LEU A 116 -3.08 -12.89 3.31
C LEU A 116 -3.20 -14.25 3.99
N THR A 117 -2.56 -15.27 3.42
CA THR A 117 -2.65 -16.66 3.89
C THR A 117 -1.63 -17.00 4.97
N THR A 118 -0.61 -16.15 5.18
CA THR A 118 0.41 -16.35 6.22
C THR A 118 0.24 -15.33 7.36
N PRO A 119 -0.23 -15.73 8.56
CA PRO A 119 -0.61 -14.80 9.63
C PRO A 119 0.45 -13.77 10.03
N ALA A 120 1.71 -14.20 10.07
CA ALA A 120 2.81 -13.31 10.45
C ALA A 120 3.04 -12.18 9.42
N TYR A 121 2.83 -12.45 8.13
CA TYR A 121 2.93 -11.45 7.07
C TYR A 121 1.68 -10.57 6.97
N LYS A 122 0.49 -11.14 7.21
CA LYS A 122 -0.77 -10.38 7.22
C LYS A 122 -0.71 -9.18 8.16
N MET A 123 -0.16 -9.36 9.36
CA MET A 123 0.01 -8.26 10.33
C MET A 123 0.86 -7.11 9.75
N ARG A 124 1.95 -7.41 9.04
CA ARG A 124 2.80 -6.38 8.44
C ARG A 124 2.07 -5.60 7.35
N TRP A 125 1.22 -6.26 6.59
CA TRP A 125 0.41 -5.59 5.57
C TRP A 125 -0.63 -4.64 6.18
N LEU A 126 -1.24 -5.03 7.32
CA LEU A 126 -2.24 -4.20 8.01
C LEU A 126 -1.65 -2.99 8.77
N GLU A 127 -0.35 -2.98 9.04
CA GLU A 127 0.33 -1.89 9.76
C GLU A 127 0.70 -0.69 8.87
N VAL A 128 0.62 -0.82 7.53
CA VAL A 128 1.09 0.21 6.58
C VAL A 128 -0.03 1.14 6.15
N ASP A 129 -0.47 2.04 7.03
CA ASP A 129 -1.55 3.00 6.73
C ASP A 129 -1.28 4.49 7.04
N PRO A 130 -0.39 4.90 7.98
CA PRO A 130 -0.39 6.31 8.42
C PRO A 130 -0.11 7.36 7.33
N PRO A 131 0.90 7.20 6.43
CA PRO A 131 1.14 8.18 5.37
C PRO A 131 0.03 8.21 4.34
N LEU A 132 -0.45 7.04 3.93
CA LEU A 132 -1.55 6.89 2.97
C LEU A 132 -2.82 7.57 3.47
N ARG A 133 -3.17 7.35 4.73
CA ARG A 133 -4.30 8.01 5.40
C ARG A 133 -4.22 9.53 5.30
N MET A 134 -3.04 10.12 5.55
CA MET A 134 -2.88 11.57 5.51
C MET A 134 -2.96 12.14 4.09
N ALA A 135 -2.47 11.42 3.09
CA ALA A 135 -2.64 11.81 1.69
C ALA A 135 -4.12 11.78 1.27
N VAL A 136 -4.87 10.76 1.69
CA VAL A 136 -6.32 10.70 1.45
C VAL A 136 -7.04 11.85 2.14
N VAL A 137 -6.71 12.20 3.39
CA VAL A 137 -7.24 13.42 4.04
C VAL A 137 -6.97 14.65 3.19
N GLY A 138 -5.75 14.80 2.68
CA GLY A 138 -5.36 15.91 1.83
C GLY A 138 -6.17 15.99 0.55
N LEU A 139 -6.47 14.85 -0.10
CA LEU A 139 -7.30 14.81 -1.30
C LEU A 139 -8.77 15.12 -0.99
N LEU A 140 -9.34 14.53 0.06
CA LEU A 140 -10.71 14.75 0.48
C LEU A 140 -10.97 16.22 0.81
N ALA A 141 -10.08 16.86 1.56
CA ALA A 141 -10.20 18.26 1.95
C ALA A 141 -10.16 19.25 0.77
N ARG A 142 -9.63 18.83 -0.40
CA ARG A 142 -9.68 19.65 -1.63
C ARG A 142 -11.02 19.58 -2.35
N HIS A 143 -11.82 18.53 -2.09
CA HIS A 143 -13.05 18.24 -2.83
C HIS A 143 -14.32 18.34 -1.99
N LEU A 144 -14.23 18.12 -0.68
CA LEU A 144 -15.37 18.06 0.24
C LEU A 144 -15.23 19.08 1.36
N ASP A 145 -16.33 19.78 1.67
CA ASP A 145 -16.44 20.56 2.91
C ASP A 145 -16.87 19.64 4.05
N LEU A 146 -15.88 19.12 4.79
CA LEU A 146 -16.10 18.23 5.94
C LEU A 146 -16.34 19.04 7.24
N ASN A 147 -16.98 20.22 7.14
CA ASN A 147 -17.37 21.09 8.25
C ASN A 147 -16.21 21.50 9.18
N SER A 148 -14.97 21.46 8.67
CA SER A 148 -13.74 21.62 9.46
C SER A 148 -13.59 20.64 10.65
N ASP A 149 -14.37 19.56 10.73
CA ASP A 149 -14.29 18.60 11.84
C ASP A 149 -13.10 17.63 11.63
N PRO A 150 -12.05 17.70 12.47
CA PRO A 150 -10.89 16.83 12.31
C PRO A 150 -11.23 15.34 12.44
N TYR A 151 -12.27 14.98 13.20
CA TYR A 151 -12.70 13.60 13.34
C TYR A 151 -13.27 13.05 12.03
N LEU A 152 -14.12 13.82 11.34
CA LEU A 152 -14.73 13.39 10.08
C LEU A 152 -13.70 13.22 8.96
N HIS A 153 -12.69 14.10 8.87
CA HIS A 153 -11.59 13.96 7.92
C HIS A 153 -10.85 12.63 8.10
N LEU A 154 -10.51 12.32 9.34
CA LEU A 154 -9.77 11.12 9.68
C LEU A 154 -10.59 9.85 9.46
N LEU A 155 -11.87 9.86 9.86
CA LEU A 155 -12.79 8.74 9.65
C LEU A 155 -13.03 8.47 8.16
N ALA A 156 -13.30 9.50 7.36
CA ALA A 156 -13.50 9.36 5.92
C ALA A 156 -12.27 8.74 5.24
N ALA A 157 -11.07 9.21 5.59
CA ALA A 157 -9.83 8.64 5.08
C ALA A 157 -9.61 7.18 5.52
N ASP A 158 -9.91 6.84 6.78
CA ASP A 158 -9.82 5.47 7.28
C ASP A 158 -10.78 4.53 6.53
N LEU A 159 -12.00 4.99 6.23
CA LEU A 159 -12.98 4.22 5.47
C LEU A 159 -12.52 3.99 4.03
N ILE A 160 -11.93 4.98 3.36
CA ILE A 160 -11.37 4.83 2.01
C ILE A 160 -10.19 3.84 2.02
N VAL A 161 -9.24 3.98 2.93
CA VAL A 161 -8.10 3.05 3.04
C VAL A 161 -8.57 1.63 3.34
N HIS A 162 -9.58 1.47 4.20
CA HIS A 162 -10.17 0.16 4.49
C HIS A 162 -10.90 -0.43 3.27
N ALA A 163 -11.67 0.38 2.54
CA ALA A 163 -12.35 -0.02 1.32
C ALA A 163 -11.37 -0.51 0.23
N ALA A 164 -10.23 0.17 0.07
CA ALA A 164 -9.17 -0.26 -0.85
C ALA A 164 -8.59 -1.62 -0.43
N ARG A 165 -8.31 -1.79 0.86
CA ARG A 165 -7.81 -3.04 1.41
C ARG A 165 -8.77 -4.20 1.15
N ASP A 166 -10.07 -4.00 1.43
CA ASP A 166 -11.09 -5.02 1.17
C ASP A 166 -11.21 -5.35 -0.32
N ALA A 167 -11.10 -4.35 -1.21
CA ALA A 167 -11.04 -4.55 -2.65
C ALA A 167 -9.85 -5.44 -3.04
N TYR A 168 -8.63 -5.18 -2.54
CA TYR A 168 -7.46 -6.02 -2.81
C TYR A 168 -7.61 -7.44 -2.24
N GLN A 169 -8.17 -7.59 -1.03
CA GLN A 169 -8.42 -8.90 -0.44
C GLN A 169 -9.42 -9.72 -1.28
N HIS A 170 -10.49 -9.09 -1.72
CA HIS A 170 -11.48 -9.72 -2.57
C HIS A 170 -10.88 -10.11 -3.93
N TRP A 171 -10.15 -9.19 -4.57
CA TRP A 171 -9.49 -9.44 -5.84
C TRP A 171 -8.54 -10.65 -5.77
N VAL A 172 -7.71 -10.73 -4.73
CA VAL A 172 -6.78 -11.84 -4.52
C VAL A 172 -7.50 -13.18 -4.30
N THR A 173 -8.61 -13.19 -3.57
CA THR A 173 -9.33 -14.43 -3.20
C THR A 173 -10.41 -14.86 -4.18
N SER A 174 -10.85 -13.98 -5.08
CA SER A 174 -11.87 -14.26 -6.10
C SER A 174 -11.31 -15.04 -7.30
N GLN A 175 -12.13 -15.85 -7.96
CA GLN A 175 -11.76 -16.66 -9.14
C GLN A 175 -12.15 -15.99 -10.49
N GLU A 176 -11.80 -14.71 -10.67
CA GLU A 176 -11.76 -14.01 -11.99
C GLU A 176 -13.10 -13.53 -12.61
N ARG A 177 -13.81 -12.61 -11.95
CA ARG A 177 -14.88 -11.84 -12.63
C ARG A 177 -14.80 -10.32 -12.50
N GLU A 178 -14.17 -9.79 -11.46
CA GLU A 178 -14.08 -8.34 -11.23
C GLU A 178 -12.61 -7.92 -11.24
N THR A 179 -12.31 -6.83 -11.94
CA THR A 179 -10.98 -6.22 -11.93
C THR A 179 -10.77 -5.46 -10.61
N THR A 180 -9.52 -5.18 -10.26
CA THR A 180 -9.24 -4.32 -9.09
C THR A 180 -9.83 -2.93 -9.27
N GLU A 181 -9.81 -2.41 -10.50
CA GLU A 181 -10.44 -1.13 -10.87
C GLU A 181 -11.95 -1.13 -10.56
N ASP A 182 -12.69 -2.15 -11.00
CA ASP A 182 -14.13 -2.28 -10.72
C ASP A 182 -14.42 -2.32 -9.22
N LEU A 183 -13.58 -3.06 -8.47
CA LEU A 183 -13.71 -3.21 -7.02
C LEU A 183 -13.43 -1.89 -6.29
N LEU A 184 -12.40 -1.14 -6.71
CA LEU A 184 -12.07 0.16 -6.15
C LEU A 184 -13.16 1.18 -6.44
N HIS A 185 -13.63 1.28 -7.70
CA HIS A 185 -14.75 2.17 -8.06
C HIS A 185 -15.99 1.89 -7.21
N ARG A 186 -16.39 0.62 -7.08
CA ARG A 186 -17.55 0.25 -6.27
C ARG A 186 -17.34 0.60 -4.79
N SER A 187 -16.18 0.26 -4.23
CA SER A 187 -15.92 0.41 -2.80
C SER A 187 -15.78 1.88 -2.41
N PHE A 188 -15.04 2.68 -3.17
CA PHE A 188 -14.92 4.11 -2.95
C PHE A 188 -16.24 4.84 -3.22
N GLY A 189 -16.95 4.50 -4.30
CA GLY A 189 -18.25 5.09 -4.60
C GLY A 189 -19.26 4.89 -3.46
N LEU A 190 -19.31 3.70 -2.85
CA LEU A 190 -20.15 3.42 -1.68
C LEU A 190 -19.78 4.30 -0.48
N VAL A 191 -18.48 4.43 -0.18
CA VAL A 191 -18.01 5.27 0.94
C VAL A 191 -18.34 6.74 0.68
N LEU A 192 -18.02 7.26 -0.51
CA LEU A 192 -18.26 8.66 -0.86
C LEU A 192 -19.75 9.00 -0.86
N ALA A 193 -20.60 8.15 -1.44
CA ALA A 193 -22.05 8.37 -1.42
C ALA A 193 -22.63 8.39 0.01
N GLY A 194 -22.11 7.54 0.90
CA GLY A 194 -22.48 7.55 2.32
C GLY A 194 -22.04 8.83 3.04
N LEU A 195 -20.83 9.32 2.75
CA LEU A 195 -20.30 10.58 3.30
C LEU A 195 -21.11 11.78 2.81
N GLU A 196 -21.38 11.89 1.52
CA GLU A 196 -22.20 12.96 0.93
C GLU A 196 -23.61 12.97 1.53
N HIS A 197 -24.23 11.80 1.70
CA HIS A 197 -25.53 11.70 2.34
C HIS A 197 -25.51 12.17 3.81
N ALA A 198 -24.47 11.80 4.56
CA ALA A 198 -24.31 12.24 5.95
C ALA A 198 -24.11 13.76 6.06
N LEU A 199 -23.32 14.36 5.16
CA LEU A 199 -23.10 15.81 5.10
C LEU A 199 -24.36 16.59 4.69
N ALA A 200 -25.21 16.01 3.86
CA ALA A 200 -26.47 16.65 3.42
C ALA A 200 -27.60 16.59 4.47
N THR A 201 -27.49 15.69 5.46
CA THR A 201 -28.54 15.43 6.45
C THR A 201 -28.21 15.90 7.87
N GLY A 202 -26.95 16.25 8.14
CA GLY A 202 -26.48 16.84 9.41
C GLY A 202 -26.46 18.35 9.38
#